data_AF-A0A2N1YL33-F1
#
_entry.id   AF-A0A2N1YL33-F1
#
_cell.length_a   1.000
_cell.length_b   1.000
_cell.length_c   1.000
_cell.angle_alpha   90.00
_cell.angle_beta   90.00
_cell.angle_gamma   90.00
#
_symmetry.space_group_name_H-M   'P 1'
#
loop_
_entity.id
_entity.type
_entity.pdbx_description
1 polymer ?
#
loop_
_entity_poly.entity_id
_entity_poly.type
_entity_poly.pdbx_seq_one_letter_code
_entity_poly.pdbx_strand_id
1 'polypeptide(L)' 'MTDDRLLDIETTIAYQDDLLNALNRTVADQAMRIDMLEKQLKHASEQLQQIAELLVSMDIVDEKPPHY' A
#
# COMPACT_ATOMS: atom_id res chain seq x y z
N MET A 1 -47.89 11.07 -12.44
CA MET A 1 -47.83 9.64 -12.06
C MET A 1 -46.66 8.92 -12.72
N THR A 2 -46.62 8.75 -14.05
CA THR A 2 -45.44 8.18 -14.74
C THR A 2 -44.25 9.12 -14.78
N ASP A 3 -44.49 10.42 -14.99
CA ASP A 3 -43.42 11.42 -15.08
C ASP A 3 -42.75 11.69 -13.72
N ASP A 4 -43.53 11.72 -12.62
CA ASP A 4 -42.98 11.87 -11.26
C ASP A 4 -42.04 10.71 -10.91
N ARG A 5 -42.44 9.48 -11.26
CA ARG A 5 -41.62 8.29 -11.02
C ARG A 5 -40.36 8.28 -11.90
N LEU A 6 -40.42 8.89 -13.09
CA LEU A 6 -39.24 9.06 -13.96
C LEU A 6 -38.26 10.05 -13.34
N LEU A 7 -38.76 11.20 -12.87
CA LEU A 7 -37.98 12.24 -12.19
C LEU A 7 -37.29 11.69 -10.93
N ASP A 8 -38.00 10.89 -10.13
CA ASP A 8 -37.43 10.24 -8.94
C ASP A 8 -36.28 9.30 -9.30
N ILE A 9 -36.44 8.52 -10.38
CA ILE A 9 -35.40 7.62 -10.87
C ILE A 9 -34.19 8.41 -11.37
N GLU A 10 -34.38 9.45 -12.18
CA GLU A 10 -33.29 10.31 -12.66
C GLU A 10 -32.52 10.96 -11.51
N THR A 11 -33.25 11.46 -10.51
CA THR A 11 -32.65 12.03 -9.30
C THR A 11 -31.83 10.99 -8.54
N THR A 12 -32.36 9.79 -8.39
CA THR A 12 -31.67 8.68 -7.70
C THR A 12 -30.43 8.23 -8.48
N ILE A 13 -30.49 8.21 -9.81
CA ILE A 13 -29.35 7.88 -10.67
C ILE A 13 -28.25 8.93 -10.51
N ALA A 14 -28.59 10.22 -10.54
CA ALA A 14 -27.60 11.29 -10.35
C ALA A 14 -26.85 11.15 -9.01
N TYR A 15 -27.57 10.90 -7.91
CA TYR A 15 -26.94 10.67 -6.61
C TYR A 15 -26.06 9.42 -6.58
N GLN A 16 -26.46 8.34 -7.27
CA GLN A 16 -25.66 7.13 -7.37
C GLN A 16 -24.39 7.36 -8.19
N ASP A 17 -24.45 8.14 -9.27
CA ASP A 17 -23.29 8.51 -10.07
C ASP A 17 -22.29 9.33 -9.25
N ASP A 18 -22.77 10.31 -8.48
CA ASP A 18 -21.93 11.08 -7.56
C ASP A 18 -21.28 10.19 -6.50
N LEU A 19 -22.04 9.25 -5.93
CA LEU A 19 -21.53 8.29 -4.96
C LEU A 19 -20.46 7.37 -5.56
N LEU A 20 -20.68 6.86 -6.78
CA LEU A 20 -19.70 6.04 -7.49
C LEU A 20 -18.42 6.82 -7.77
N ASN A 21 -18.53 8.09 -8.17
CA ASN A 21 -17.38 8.96 -8.36
C ASN A 21 -16.59 9.19 -7.06
N ALA A 22 -17.29 9.43 -5.95
CA ALA A 22 -16.65 9.57 -4.64
C ALA A 22 -15.95 8.29 -4.18
N LEU A 23 -16.57 7.13 -4.40
CA LEU A 23 -16.00 5.84 -4.07
C LEU A 23 -14.75 5.56 -4.91
N ASN A 24 -14.81 5.80 -6.22
CA ASN A 24 -13.67 5.61 -7.12
C ASN A 24 -12.46 6.46 -6.71
N ARG A 25 -12.69 7.73 -6.34
CA ARG A 25 -11.63 8.60 -5.81
C ARG A 25 -11.02 8.02 -4.54
N THR A 26 -11.86 7.61 -3.60
CA THR A 26 -11.42 7.01 -2.33
C THR A 26 -10.59 5.75 -2.57
N VAL A 27 -11.02 4.86 -3.46
CA VAL A 27 -10.29 3.63 -3.82
C VAL A 27 -8.94 3.97 -4.47
N ALA A 28 -8.90 4.96 -5.36
CA ALA A 28 -7.65 5.39 -5.99
C ALA A 28 -6.65 5.94 -4.96
N ASP A 29 -7.10 6.79 -4.04
CA ASP A 29 -6.26 7.35 -2.98
C ASP A 29 -5.75 6.26 -2.03
N GLN A 30 -6.59 5.28 -1.71
CA GLN A 30 -6.21 4.12 -0.91
C GLN A 30 -5.16 3.27 -1.63
N ALA A 31 -5.32 3.01 -2.92
CA ALA A 31 -4.36 2.24 -3.71
C ALA A 31 -2.98 2.93 -3.74
N MET A 32 -2.95 4.25 -3.94
CA MET A 32 -1.69 5.02 -3.87
C MET A 32 -1.03 4.93 -2.50
N ARG A 33 -1.82 4.97 -1.42
CA ARG A 33 -1.29 4.87 -0.07
C ARG A 33 -0.75 3.47 0.23
N ILE A 34 -1.40 2.42 -0.26
CA ILE A 34 -0.93 1.04 -0.14
C ILE A 34 0.41 0.88 -0.87
N ASP A 35 0.52 1.31 -2.13
CA ASP A 35 1.77 1.24 -2.89
C ASP A 35 2.93 1.98 -2.18
N MET A 36 2.64 3.15 -1.60
CA MET A 36 3.63 3.87 -0.79
C MET A 36 4.07 3.06 0.44
N LEU A 37 3.14 2.44 1.16
CA LEU A 37 3.45 1.63 2.34
C LEU A 37 4.22 0.37 1.97
N GLU A 38 3.86 -0.30 0.88
CA GLU A 38 4.58 -1.48 0.36
C GLU A 38 6.02 -1.15 0.03
N LYS A 39 6.27 0.00 -0.63
CA LYS A 39 7.62 0.49 -0.92
C LYS A 39 8.43 0.77 0.35
N GLN A 40 7.81 1.39 1.35
CA GLN A 40 8.47 1.66 2.64
C GLN A 40 8.82 0.36 3.37
N LEU A 41 7.91 -0.61 3.40
CA LEU A 41 8.16 -1.92 4.00
C LEU A 41 9.30 -2.66 3.31
N LYS A 42 9.32 -2.64 1.97
CA LYS A 42 10.43 -3.22 1.20
C LYS A 42 11.76 -2.57 1.56
N HIS A 43 11.82 -1.23 1.60
CA HIS A 43 13.04 -0.52 1.95
C HIS A 43 13.50 -0.87 3.38
N ALA A 44 12.58 -0.89 4.35
CA ALA A 44 12.91 -1.26 5.72
C ALA A 44 13.44 -2.70 5.81
N SER A 45 12.85 -3.64 5.07
CA SER A 45 13.32 -5.02 5.00
C SER A 45 14.74 -5.12 4.41
N GLU A 46 15.04 -4.36 3.35
CA GLU A 46 16.37 -4.32 2.74
C GLU A 46 17.41 -3.76 3.72
N GLN A 47 17.07 -2.71 4.47
CA GLN A 47 17.95 -2.16 5.51
C GLN A 47 18.22 -3.17 6.62
N LEU A 48 17.21 -3.90 7.07
CA LEU A 48 17.37 -4.94 8.08
C LEU A 48 18.28 -6.07 7.58
N GLN A 49 18.15 -6.48 6.32
CA GLN A 49 19.03 -7.47 5.71
C GLN A 49 20.47 -6.98 5.65
N GLN A 50 20.72 -5.74 5.22
CA GLN A 50 22.06 -5.16 5.19
C GLN A 50 22.70 -5.11 6.59
N ILE A 51 21.93 -4.76 7.62
CA ILE A 51 22.42 -4.77 9.00
C ILE A 51 22.76 -6.21 9.44
N ALA A 52 21.91 -7.18 9.11
CA ALA A 52 22.16 -8.58 9.45
C ALA A 52 23.43 -9.12 8.77
N GLU A 53 23.66 -8.79 7.50
CA GLU A 53 24.88 -9.15 6.76
C GLU A 53 26.13 -8.52 7.38
N LEU A 54 26.05 -7.24 7.78
CA LEU A 54 27.15 -6.56 8.46
C LEU A 54 27.50 -7.23 9.79
N LEU A 55 26.50 -7.62 10.59
CA LEU A 55 26.72 -8.33 11.86
C LEU A 55 27.40 -9.69 11.64
N VAL A 56 26.92 -10.49 10.66
CA VAL A 56 27.57 -11.76 10.30
C VAL A 56 29.01 -11.55 9.83
N SER A 57 29.27 -10.49 9.06
CA SER A 57 30.63 -10.17 8.61
C SER A 57 31.57 -9.77 9.76
N MET A 58 31.06 -9.11 10.81
CA MET A 58 31.83 -8.78 12.00
C MET A 58 32.17 -10.03 12.83
N ASP A 59 31.22 -10.96 12.98
CA ASP A 59 31.44 -12.23 13.71
C ASP A 59 32.48 -13.13 13.01
N ILE A 60 32.51 -13.15 11.67
CA ILE A 60 33.50 -13.93 10.89
C ILE A 60 34.93 -13.38 11.03
N VAL A 61 35.10 -12.07 11.24
CA VAL A 61 36.44 -11.46 11.45
C VAL A 61 37.01 -11.80 12.83
N ASP A 62 36.17 -12.12 13.81
CA ASP A 62 36.59 -12.45 15.18
C ASP A 62 36.88 -13.97 15.38
N GLU A 63 36.70 -14.80 14.35
CA GLU A 63 37.13 -16.20 14.38
C GLU A 63 38.67 -16.28 14.30
N LYS A 64 39.30 -16.50 15.46
CA LYS A 64 40.74 -16.69 15.63
C LYS A 64 41.28 -17.79 14.69
N PRO A 65 42.39 -17.58 13.95
CA PRO A 65 42.89 -18.57 12.99
C PRO A 65 43.23 -19.91 13.69
N PRO A 66 42.93 -21.06 13.05
CA PRO A 66 43.26 -22.36 13.60
C PRO A 66 44.78 -22.51 13.69
N HIS A 67 45.29 -22.64 14.91
CA HIS A 67 46.69 -23.01 15.14
C HIS A 67 46.87 -24.50 14.81
N TYR A 68 47.64 -24.78 13.75
CA TYR A 68 48.17 -26.10 13.41
C TYR A 68 49.44 -26.41 14.20
#